data_AF-A0A2A3LHQ2-F1
#
_entry.id   AF-A0A2A3LHQ2-F1
#
_cell.length_a   1.000
_cell.length_b   1.000
_cell.length_c   1.000
_cell.angle_alpha   90.00
_cell.angle_beta   90.00
_cell.angle_gamma   90.00
#
_symmetry.space_group_name_H-M   'P 1'
#
loop_
_entity.id
_entity.type
_entity.pdbx_description
1 polymer ?
#
loop_
_entity_poly.entity_id
_entity_poly.type
_entity_poly.pdbx_seq_one_letter_code
_entity_poly.pdbx_strand_id
1 'polypeptide(L)'
;MKRRQSLQLLLGAAAGMALPPLAAQSARYDFWFTRLRYESGNWDVDQRMPSNVLTSLIDYTNLRVDPEERVIALSDPKMLASPFCYMAGHKLVEFSPAERRNFERYVRGGGFVFVDDCNHDIDGLFAKSFEAQMAAIFGASALQKLPNDHALYRSFFQFPDGPPATSFELNGWGDDLVHDYLKGITINGRLAVLYSNKDYGCEWDYDWRNKRFLAEDNTKFAVNIVMYALSA
;
A
#
# COMPACT_ATOMS: atom_id res chain seq x y z
N MET A 1 -71.48 27.86 39.11
CA MET A 1 -71.21 29.05 38.27
C MET A 1 -69.71 29.34 38.27
N LYS A 2 -69.09 29.40 37.08
CA LYS A 2 -67.78 29.97 36.68
C LYS A 2 -66.58 29.95 37.69
N ARG A 3 -65.47 29.30 37.31
CA ARG A 3 -64.16 29.94 36.95
C ARG A 3 -62.97 28.97 37.02
N ARG A 4 -62.08 29.09 36.02
CA ARG A 4 -60.62 28.83 35.93
C ARG A 4 -60.30 27.91 34.75
N GLN A 5 -60.04 28.44 33.55
CA GLN A 5 -58.75 28.95 33.03
C GLN A 5 -57.57 27.97 33.13
N SER A 6 -57.23 27.43 31.95
CA SER A 6 -55.91 27.39 31.32
C SER A 6 -54.76 26.66 32.02
N LEU A 7 -54.34 25.52 31.46
CA LEU A 7 -52.91 25.20 31.30
C LEU A 7 -52.73 24.42 29.99
N GLN A 8 -52.12 25.08 29.00
CA GLN A 8 -51.61 24.45 27.78
C GLN A 8 -50.34 23.68 28.15
N LEU A 9 -50.31 22.38 27.87
CA LEU A 9 -49.08 21.59 27.89
C LEU A 9 -48.50 21.54 26.47
N LEU A 10 -47.41 22.27 26.27
CA LEU A 10 -46.53 22.17 25.11
C LEU A 10 -45.72 20.86 25.23
N LEU A 11 -46.08 19.85 24.43
CA LEU A 11 -45.19 18.73 24.13
C LEU A 11 -44.26 19.16 22.99
N GLY A 12 -43.08 19.66 23.35
CA GLY A 12 -41.98 19.83 22.41
C GLY A 12 -41.35 18.46 22.11
N ALA A 13 -41.52 17.97 20.89
CA ALA A 13 -40.84 16.78 20.40
C ALA A 13 -39.35 17.09 20.20
N ALA A 14 -38.48 16.52 21.04
CA ALA A 14 -37.05 16.47 20.77
C ALA A 14 -36.79 15.40 19.70
N ALA A 15 -36.69 15.81 18.44
CA ALA A 15 -36.17 14.96 17.39
C ALA A 15 -34.67 14.77 17.61
N GLY A 16 -34.29 13.65 18.24
CA GLY A 16 -32.91 13.21 18.28
C GLY A 16 -32.44 12.91 16.86
N MET A 17 -31.53 13.72 16.33
CA MET A 17 -30.78 13.35 15.13
C MET A 17 -29.89 12.17 15.51
N ALA A 18 -30.35 10.96 15.24
CA ALA A 18 -29.51 9.79 15.28
C ALA A 18 -28.44 9.96 14.19
N LEU A 19 -27.21 10.26 14.62
CA LEU A 19 -26.05 10.19 13.73
C LEU A 19 -25.98 8.75 13.18
N PRO A 20 -25.82 8.56 11.86
CA PRO A 20 -25.71 7.23 11.31
C PRO A 20 -24.47 6.54 11.91
N PRO A 21 -24.52 5.22 12.14
CA PRO A 21 -23.37 4.50 12.66
C PRO A 21 -22.19 4.66 11.69
N LEU A 22 -21.01 4.96 12.23
CA LEU A 22 -19.73 5.07 11.52
C LEU A 22 -19.43 3.89 10.58
N ALA A 23 -20.09 2.75 10.76
CA ALA A 23 -20.00 1.58 9.90
C ALA A 23 -20.50 1.81 8.46
N ALA A 24 -21.41 2.75 8.22
CA ALA A 24 -22.00 2.98 6.89
C ALA A 24 -21.03 3.66 5.89
N GLN A 25 -19.92 4.25 6.36
CA GLN A 25 -18.96 4.92 5.48
C GLN A 25 -17.96 3.95 4.83
N SER A 26 -17.90 2.70 5.30
CA SER A 26 -17.06 1.64 4.73
C SER A 26 -17.58 1.07 3.40
N ALA A 27 -18.74 1.52 2.91
CA ALA A 27 -19.48 0.85 1.84
C ALA A 27 -19.27 1.38 0.40
N ARG A 28 -18.31 2.31 0.17
CA ARG A 28 -18.14 2.92 -1.17
C ARG A 28 -17.08 2.24 -2.05
N TYR A 29 -15.96 1.83 -1.47
CA TYR A 29 -14.83 1.28 -2.21
C TYR A 29 -14.30 0.01 -1.55
N ASP A 30 -13.96 -0.99 -2.37
CA ASP A 30 -13.32 -2.24 -1.97
C ASP A 30 -11.81 -2.05 -1.74
N PHE A 31 -11.20 -1.04 -2.40
CA PHE A 31 -9.78 -0.74 -2.31
C PHE A 31 -9.51 0.77 -2.35
N TRP A 32 -8.52 1.21 -1.58
CA TRP A 32 -7.90 2.52 -1.73
C TRP A 32 -6.39 2.38 -1.55
N PHE A 33 -5.63 3.13 -2.35
CA PHE A 33 -4.18 3.10 -2.32
C PHE A 33 -3.67 4.03 -1.21
N THR A 34 -3.08 3.47 -0.16
CA THR A 34 -2.48 4.26 0.92
C THR A 34 -0.96 4.35 0.76
N ARG A 35 -0.42 5.54 0.53
CA ARG A 35 1.03 5.79 0.63
C ARG A 35 1.41 6.22 2.03
N LEU A 36 2.45 5.58 2.56
CA LEU A 36 3.01 5.87 3.87
C LEU A 36 4.04 6.99 3.77
N ARG A 37 3.80 8.08 4.50
CA ARG A 37 4.80 9.09 4.80
C ARG A 37 5.54 8.72 6.07
N TYR A 38 6.86 8.68 6.03
CA TYR A 38 7.71 8.50 7.21
C TYR A 38 8.65 9.70 7.38
N GLU A 39 9.13 9.92 8.60
CA GLU A 39 9.87 11.15 8.98
C GLU A 39 11.30 11.20 8.39
N SER A 40 11.97 10.06 8.27
CA SER A 40 13.33 9.99 7.74
C SER A 40 13.35 10.05 6.20
N GLY A 41 14.49 10.43 5.64
CA GLY A 41 14.73 10.28 4.20
C GLY A 41 13.71 11.02 3.32
N ASN A 42 13.08 10.30 2.41
CA ASN A 42 12.06 10.83 1.50
C ASN A 42 11.05 9.73 1.13
N TRP A 43 9.78 10.10 1.02
CA TRP A 43 8.66 9.19 0.73
C TRP A 43 7.88 9.61 -0.54
N ASP A 44 8.12 10.85 -0.99
CA ASP A 44 7.40 11.60 -2.02
C ASP A 44 7.97 11.36 -3.43
N VAL A 45 8.20 10.09 -3.75
CA VAL A 45 8.66 9.58 -5.05
C VAL A 45 7.48 9.09 -5.91
N ASP A 46 7.70 8.85 -7.20
CA ASP A 46 6.77 8.12 -8.08
C ASP A 46 5.34 8.69 -8.08
N GLN A 47 5.21 9.99 -8.32
CA GLN A 47 3.98 10.73 -7.99
C GLN A 47 2.78 10.37 -8.89
N ARG A 48 3.02 9.90 -10.12
CA ARG A 48 1.95 9.46 -11.03
C ARG A 48 1.69 7.96 -10.92
N MET A 49 2.62 7.19 -10.37
CA MET A 49 2.49 5.73 -10.26
C MET A 49 1.17 5.28 -9.61
N PRO A 50 0.71 5.85 -8.48
CA PRO A 50 -0.56 5.45 -7.88
C PRO A 50 -1.73 5.58 -8.85
N SER A 51 -1.79 6.66 -9.64
CA SER A 51 -2.87 6.87 -10.62
C SER A 51 -2.84 5.83 -11.76
N ASN A 52 -1.64 5.42 -12.20
CA ASN A 52 -1.49 4.38 -13.23
C ASN A 52 -1.88 3.00 -12.69
N VAL A 53 -1.51 2.66 -11.46
CA VAL A 53 -1.92 1.40 -10.80
C VAL A 53 -3.44 1.37 -10.59
N LEU A 54 -4.03 2.45 -10.07
CA LEU A 54 -5.48 2.57 -9.86
C LEU A 54 -6.25 2.43 -11.17
N THR A 55 -5.76 3.02 -12.26
CA THR A 55 -6.34 2.88 -13.59
C THR A 55 -6.34 1.40 -14.02
N SER A 56 -5.23 0.69 -13.85
CA SER A 56 -5.14 -0.73 -14.22
C SER A 56 -6.04 -1.63 -13.38
N LEU A 57 -6.23 -1.31 -12.10
CA LEU A 57 -7.20 -2.02 -11.27
C LEU A 57 -8.63 -1.82 -11.80
N ILE A 58 -8.98 -0.61 -12.24
CA ILE A 58 -10.29 -0.31 -12.85
C ILE A 58 -10.44 -1.02 -14.20
N ASP A 59 -9.39 -1.03 -15.03
CA ASP A 59 -9.42 -1.61 -16.38
C ASP A 59 -9.54 -3.14 -16.35
N TYR A 60 -8.87 -3.79 -15.40
CA TYR A 60 -8.74 -5.25 -15.38
C TYR A 60 -9.63 -5.96 -14.37
N THR A 61 -10.12 -5.29 -13.34
CA THR A 61 -10.85 -5.93 -12.24
C THR A 61 -12.25 -5.34 -12.08
N ASN A 62 -13.08 -6.01 -11.28
CA ASN A 62 -14.39 -5.48 -10.87
C ASN A 62 -14.34 -4.79 -9.49
N LEU A 63 -13.15 -4.46 -8.98
CA LEU A 63 -13.00 -3.79 -7.69
C LEU A 63 -13.56 -2.36 -7.76
N ARG A 64 -14.31 -1.96 -6.74
CA ARG A 64 -14.67 -0.55 -6.55
C ARG A 64 -13.46 0.16 -5.95
N VAL A 65 -12.68 0.80 -6.80
CA VAL A 65 -11.43 1.47 -6.42
C VAL A 65 -11.68 2.94 -6.11
N ASP A 66 -11.12 3.44 -5.00
CA ASP A 66 -11.02 4.88 -4.75
C ASP A 66 -9.99 5.49 -5.71
N PRO A 67 -10.37 6.39 -6.64
CA PRO A 67 -9.45 6.92 -7.65
C PRO A 67 -8.41 7.90 -7.07
N GLU A 68 -8.58 8.31 -5.81
CA GLU A 68 -7.66 9.22 -5.12
C GLU A 68 -6.71 8.44 -4.20
N GLU A 69 -5.42 8.72 -4.34
CA GLU A 69 -4.40 8.24 -3.41
C GLU A 69 -4.61 8.85 -2.01
N ARG A 70 -4.39 8.04 -0.97
CA ARG A 70 -4.38 8.48 0.43
C ARG A 70 -2.95 8.52 0.95
N VAL A 71 -2.43 9.72 1.19
CA VAL A 71 -1.14 9.88 1.87
C VAL A 71 -1.37 9.97 3.37
N ILE A 72 -0.82 9.02 4.14
CA ILE A 72 -0.99 8.94 5.60
C ILE A 72 0.40 8.85 6.25
N ALA A 73 0.61 9.60 7.33
CA ALA A 73 1.82 9.45 8.13
C ALA A 73 1.86 8.07 8.80
N LEU A 74 2.99 7.37 8.74
CA LEU A 74 3.17 6.05 9.36
C LEU A 74 3.00 6.12 10.90
N SER A 75 3.24 7.28 11.51
CA SER A 75 2.97 7.54 12.93
C SER A 75 1.48 7.74 13.26
N ASP A 76 0.61 7.97 12.27
CA ASP A 76 -0.83 8.14 12.47
C ASP A 76 -1.56 6.77 12.50
N PRO A 77 -2.23 6.39 13.61
CA PRO A 77 -2.98 5.14 13.72
C PRO A 77 -4.07 4.93 12.66
N LYS A 78 -4.51 5.98 11.95
CA LYS A 78 -5.45 5.84 10.82
C LYS A 78 -4.93 4.90 9.73
N MET A 79 -3.60 4.80 9.58
CA MET A 79 -2.98 3.90 8.61
C MET A 79 -3.40 2.44 8.84
N LEU A 80 -3.66 2.05 10.10
CA LEU A 80 -3.97 0.68 10.52
C LEU A 80 -5.26 0.12 9.91
N ALA A 81 -6.14 0.98 9.40
CA ALA A 81 -7.38 0.60 8.74
C ALA A 81 -7.25 0.46 7.21
N SER A 82 -6.06 0.69 6.65
CA SER A 82 -5.84 0.57 5.20
C SER A 82 -5.88 -0.90 4.76
N PRO A 83 -6.47 -1.23 3.61
CA PRO A 83 -6.41 -2.59 3.05
C PRO A 83 -5.03 -2.90 2.46
N PHE A 84 -4.29 -1.86 2.09
CA PHE A 84 -3.00 -1.92 1.44
C PHE A 84 -2.20 -0.66 1.76
N CYS A 85 -0.91 -0.82 2.00
CA CYS A 85 0.02 0.29 2.16
C CYS A 85 1.18 0.18 1.17
N TYR A 86 1.61 1.32 0.65
CA TYR A 86 2.79 1.48 -0.16
C TYR A 86 3.82 2.35 0.57
N MET A 87 5.08 1.97 0.50
CA MET A 87 6.21 2.74 1.03
C MET A 87 7.35 2.68 0.02
N ALA A 88 7.94 3.83 -0.29
CA ALA A 88 9.08 3.90 -1.18
C ALA A 88 9.97 5.09 -0.84
N GLY A 89 11.16 5.13 -1.42
CA GLY A 89 12.13 6.19 -1.23
C GLY A 89 13.49 5.83 -1.82
N HIS A 90 14.42 6.77 -1.74
CA HIS A 90 15.82 6.60 -2.19
C HIS A 90 16.85 7.02 -1.12
N LYS A 91 16.38 7.34 0.09
CA LYS A 91 17.20 7.79 1.23
C LYS A 91 16.96 6.90 2.46
N LEU A 92 17.61 7.26 3.55
CA LEU A 92 17.52 6.59 4.85
C LEU A 92 16.08 6.27 5.29
N VAL A 93 15.88 5.02 5.70
CA VAL A 93 14.70 4.55 6.43
C VAL A 93 15.06 4.36 7.91
N GLU A 94 14.53 5.24 8.74
CA GLU A 94 14.66 5.19 10.20
C GLU A 94 13.30 5.50 10.83
N PHE A 95 12.66 4.46 11.37
CA PHE A 95 11.36 4.62 11.99
C PHE A 95 11.48 5.24 13.38
N SER A 96 10.69 6.28 13.62
CA SER A 96 10.41 6.76 14.96
C SER A 96 9.72 5.67 15.80
N PRO A 97 9.72 5.79 17.14
CA PRO A 97 9.03 4.81 17.99
C PRO A 97 7.54 4.65 17.66
N ALA A 98 6.87 5.71 17.21
CA ALA A 98 5.47 5.65 16.82
C ALA A 98 5.28 4.91 15.49
N GLU A 99 6.11 5.23 14.50
CA GLU A 99 6.11 4.59 13.18
C GLU A 99 6.38 3.08 13.30
N ARG A 100 7.41 2.71 14.06
CA ARG A 100 7.76 1.30 14.30
C ARG A 100 6.59 0.52 14.90
N ARG A 101 5.96 1.07 15.96
CA ARG A 101 4.81 0.42 16.61
C ARG A 101 3.63 0.23 15.67
N ASN A 102 3.33 1.23 14.83
CA ASN A 102 2.23 1.14 13.89
C ASN A 102 2.54 0.16 12.75
N PHE A 103 3.74 0.22 12.17
CA PHE A 103 4.20 -0.70 11.13
C PHE A 103 4.11 -2.15 11.62
N GLU A 104 4.68 -2.44 12.79
CA GLU A 104 4.63 -3.78 13.38
C GLU A 104 3.19 -4.23 13.63
N ARG A 105 2.37 -3.37 14.25
CA ARG A 105 0.97 -3.69 14.55
C ARG A 105 0.16 -3.95 13.28
N TYR A 106 0.38 -3.17 12.23
CA TYR A 106 -0.30 -3.34 10.95
C TYR A 106 0.06 -4.67 10.31
N VAL A 107 1.36 -4.94 10.14
CA VAL A 107 1.86 -6.18 9.52
C VAL A 107 1.45 -7.42 10.31
N ARG A 108 1.60 -7.40 11.64
CA ARG A 108 1.16 -8.53 12.49
C ARG A 108 -0.36 -8.68 12.55
N GLY A 109 -1.09 -7.59 12.33
CA GLY A 109 -2.55 -7.54 12.29
C GLY A 109 -3.17 -8.03 10.97
N GLY A 110 -2.36 -8.45 10.00
CA GLY A 110 -2.83 -8.88 8.68
C GLY A 110 -2.91 -7.77 7.64
N GLY A 111 -2.30 -6.61 7.90
CA GLY A 111 -2.07 -5.60 6.88
C GLY A 111 -1.04 -6.07 5.86
N PHE A 112 -1.13 -5.54 4.64
CA PHE A 112 -0.16 -5.76 3.58
C PHE A 112 0.59 -4.47 3.26
N VAL A 113 1.92 -4.54 3.22
CA VAL A 113 2.80 -3.42 2.83
C VAL A 113 3.62 -3.81 1.60
N PHE A 114 3.48 -3.07 0.51
CA PHE A 114 4.41 -3.09 -0.60
C PHE A 114 5.48 -2.02 -0.39
N VAL A 115 6.74 -2.44 -0.34
CA VAL A 115 7.91 -1.58 -0.19
C VAL A 115 8.74 -1.66 -1.45
N ASP A 116 9.11 -0.52 -2.01
CA ASP A 116 9.88 -0.44 -3.25
C ASP A 116 11.06 0.53 -3.07
N ASP A 117 12.27 0.02 -3.32
CA ASP A 117 13.49 0.81 -3.30
C ASP A 117 13.71 1.46 -4.67
N CYS A 118 13.53 2.78 -4.74
CA CYS A 118 13.70 3.54 -5.98
C CYS A 118 15.17 3.64 -6.42
N ASN A 119 16.13 3.31 -5.56
CA ASN A 119 17.53 3.22 -5.98
C ASN A 119 17.85 1.88 -6.62
N HIS A 120 17.06 0.82 -6.40
CA HIS A 120 17.38 -0.54 -6.89
C HIS A 120 18.85 -0.91 -6.67
N ASP A 121 19.41 -0.55 -5.51
CA ASP A 121 20.80 -0.79 -5.11
C ASP A 121 20.79 -1.64 -3.84
N ILE A 122 21.23 -2.89 -3.95
CA ILE A 122 21.25 -3.83 -2.80
C ILE A 122 22.19 -3.40 -1.67
N ASP A 123 23.18 -2.57 -1.99
CA ASP A 123 24.11 -1.97 -1.03
C ASP A 123 23.78 -0.50 -0.70
N GLY A 124 22.67 -0.02 -1.25
CA GLY A 124 22.17 1.33 -1.11
C GLY A 124 21.66 1.66 0.29
N LEU A 125 21.63 2.95 0.61
CA LEU A 125 21.22 3.44 1.92
C LEU A 125 19.77 3.06 2.26
N PHE A 126 18.85 3.12 1.30
CA PHE A 126 17.46 2.72 1.49
C PHE A 126 17.39 1.22 1.83
N ALA A 127 17.91 0.34 0.96
CA ALA A 127 17.96 -1.10 1.18
C ALA A 127 18.51 -1.48 2.56
N LYS A 128 19.73 -1.05 2.90
CA LYS A 128 20.39 -1.43 4.17
C LYS A 128 19.60 -0.96 5.39
N SER A 129 19.09 0.26 5.36
CA SER A 129 18.37 0.83 6.49
C SER A 129 16.97 0.21 6.66
N PHE A 130 16.26 -0.07 5.56
CA PHE A 130 15.01 -0.80 5.59
C PHE A 130 15.19 -2.24 6.11
N GLU A 131 16.16 -2.98 5.59
CA GLU A 131 16.48 -4.33 6.04
C GLU A 131 16.82 -4.36 7.53
N ALA A 132 17.56 -3.36 8.04
CA ALA A 132 17.85 -3.23 9.46
C ALA A 132 16.59 -2.98 10.31
N GLN A 133 15.64 -2.15 9.85
CA GLN A 133 14.35 -1.98 10.54
C GLN A 133 13.56 -3.29 10.56
N MET A 134 13.52 -4.02 9.45
CA MET A 134 12.81 -5.31 9.37
C MET A 134 13.44 -6.35 10.30
N ALA A 135 14.77 -6.42 10.34
CA ALA A 135 15.50 -7.29 11.24
C ALA A 135 15.22 -6.96 12.72
N ALA A 136 15.12 -5.67 13.06
CA ALA A 136 14.82 -5.23 14.42
C ALA A 136 13.37 -5.52 14.86
N ILE A 137 12.40 -5.46 13.94
CA ILE A 137 10.97 -5.64 14.26
C ILE A 137 10.57 -7.11 14.20
N PHE A 138 11.00 -7.84 13.18
CA PHE A 138 10.53 -9.20 12.87
C PHE A 138 11.60 -10.27 13.07
N GLY A 139 12.86 -9.88 13.26
CA GLY A 139 14.00 -10.78 13.45
C GLY A 139 14.91 -10.82 12.20
N ALA A 140 16.19 -11.11 12.42
CA ALA A 140 17.25 -11.04 11.40
C ALA A 140 17.00 -11.91 10.15
N SER A 141 16.18 -12.95 10.27
CA SER A 141 15.86 -13.90 9.19
C SER A 141 14.45 -13.73 8.64
N ALA A 142 13.71 -12.67 9.01
CA ALA A 142 12.31 -12.53 8.64
C ALA A 142 12.10 -12.19 7.15
N LEU A 143 12.98 -11.37 6.57
CA LEU A 143 12.90 -10.91 5.19
C LEU A 143 13.61 -11.91 4.27
N GLN A 144 12.83 -12.72 3.55
CA GLN A 144 13.33 -13.83 2.73
C GLN A 144 12.97 -13.65 1.26
N LYS A 145 13.78 -14.21 0.34
CA LYS A 145 13.46 -14.25 -1.08
C LYS A 145 12.17 -15.06 -1.31
N LEU A 146 11.29 -14.56 -2.17
CA LEU A 146 10.10 -15.28 -2.61
C LEU A 146 10.49 -16.30 -3.69
N PRO A 147 10.02 -17.55 -3.60
CA PRO A 147 10.21 -18.51 -4.69
C PRO A 147 9.31 -18.14 -5.88
N ASN A 148 9.74 -18.48 -7.11
CA ASN A 148 8.98 -18.15 -8.33
C ASN A 148 7.61 -18.84 -8.42
N ASP A 149 7.39 -19.90 -7.63
CA ASP A 149 6.09 -20.55 -7.47
C ASP A 149 5.20 -19.91 -6.39
N HIS A 150 5.57 -18.75 -5.84
CA HIS A 150 4.75 -18.03 -4.87
C HIS A 150 3.42 -17.58 -5.51
N ALA A 151 2.31 -17.63 -4.73
CA ALA A 151 0.97 -17.32 -5.23
C ALA A 151 0.81 -15.89 -5.76
N LEU A 152 1.61 -14.95 -5.26
CA LEU A 152 1.71 -13.56 -5.76
C LEU A 152 1.84 -13.51 -7.29
N TYR A 153 2.69 -14.36 -7.88
CA TYR A 153 3.00 -14.36 -9.31
C TYR A 153 1.88 -14.93 -10.20
N ARG A 154 0.80 -15.43 -9.60
CA ARG A 154 -0.39 -15.97 -10.30
C ARG A 154 -1.72 -15.53 -9.68
N SER A 155 -1.71 -14.44 -8.90
CA SER A 155 -2.90 -13.97 -8.19
C SER A 155 -3.96 -13.38 -9.12
N PHE A 156 -3.57 -12.88 -10.29
CA PHE A 156 -4.49 -12.40 -11.31
C PHE A 156 -3.98 -12.70 -12.74
N PHE A 157 -2.88 -12.06 -13.14
CA PHE A 157 -2.08 -12.41 -14.31
C PHE A 157 -1.02 -13.48 -13.97
N GLN A 158 -0.45 -14.11 -14.99
CA GLN A 158 0.57 -15.14 -14.83
C GLN A 158 1.97 -14.58 -15.10
N PHE A 159 2.86 -14.79 -14.14
CA PHE A 159 4.29 -14.48 -14.23
C PHE A 159 5.10 -15.75 -13.87
N PRO A 160 5.22 -16.72 -14.80
CA PRO A 160 5.79 -18.04 -14.50
C PRO A 160 7.27 -17.98 -14.12
N ASP A 161 7.98 -16.95 -14.58
CA ASP A 161 9.41 -16.75 -14.34
C ASP A 161 9.70 -15.90 -13.09
N GLY A 162 8.67 -15.60 -12.28
CA GLY A 162 8.79 -14.78 -11.07
C GLY A 162 8.55 -13.29 -11.33
N PRO A 163 9.24 -12.38 -10.61
CA PRO A 163 8.98 -10.95 -10.73
C PRO A 163 9.46 -10.41 -12.10
N PRO A 164 8.62 -9.65 -12.84
CA PRO A 164 9.04 -9.08 -14.12
C PRO A 164 10.18 -8.07 -13.93
N ALA A 165 11.16 -8.07 -14.84
CA ALA A 165 12.20 -7.05 -14.85
C ALA A 165 11.64 -5.66 -15.19
N THR A 166 12.31 -4.61 -14.70
CA THR A 166 12.00 -3.21 -15.04
C THR A 166 13.10 -2.63 -15.94
N SER A 167 12.77 -1.57 -16.67
CA SER A 167 13.77 -0.84 -17.45
C SER A 167 14.70 -0.01 -16.57
N PHE A 168 14.26 0.34 -15.36
CA PHE A 168 15.03 1.12 -14.39
C PHE A 168 16.17 0.34 -13.75
N GLU A 169 16.05 -0.99 -13.60
CA GLU A 169 17.15 -1.84 -13.10
C GLU A 169 18.46 -1.70 -13.89
N LEU A 170 18.38 -1.32 -15.17
CA LEU A 170 19.55 -1.16 -16.05
C LEU A 170 19.82 0.29 -16.48
N ASN A 171 18.92 1.22 -16.17
CA ASN A 171 19.00 2.61 -16.64
C ASN A 171 18.79 3.65 -15.53
N GLY A 172 18.62 3.20 -14.28
CA GLY A 172 18.35 4.04 -13.12
C GLY A 172 19.61 4.40 -12.33
N TRP A 173 19.45 4.56 -11.02
CA TRP A 173 20.47 5.07 -10.10
C TRP A 173 21.20 3.98 -9.31
N GLY A 174 20.94 2.71 -9.61
CA GLY A 174 21.32 1.57 -8.79
C GLY A 174 22.62 0.88 -9.19
N ASP A 175 22.64 -0.43 -8.98
CA ASP A 175 23.81 -1.29 -9.13
C ASP A 175 24.00 -1.88 -10.54
N ASP A 176 23.17 -1.45 -11.51
CA ASP A 176 23.10 -1.96 -12.88
C ASP A 176 22.85 -3.49 -12.96
N LEU A 177 22.18 -4.07 -11.95
CA LEU A 177 21.83 -5.49 -11.90
C LEU A 177 20.34 -5.71 -12.17
N VAL A 178 20.05 -6.75 -12.96
CA VAL A 178 18.70 -7.31 -13.03
C VAL A 178 18.49 -8.25 -11.85
N HIS A 179 17.55 -7.91 -10.97
CA HIS A 179 17.24 -8.70 -9.80
C HIS A 179 16.16 -9.74 -10.11
N ASP A 180 16.51 -11.02 -10.03
CA ASP A 180 15.59 -12.13 -10.34
C ASP A 180 14.62 -12.47 -9.20
N TYR A 181 14.57 -11.65 -8.15
CA TYR A 181 13.84 -11.96 -6.92
C TYR A 181 13.10 -10.76 -6.36
N LEU A 182 12.11 -11.06 -5.51
CA LEU A 182 11.57 -10.15 -4.51
C LEU A 182 11.84 -10.73 -3.13
N LYS A 183 11.89 -9.90 -2.10
CA LYS A 183 11.91 -10.37 -0.72
C LYS A 183 10.57 -10.12 -0.05
N GLY A 184 10.31 -10.80 1.06
CA GLY A 184 9.12 -10.56 1.83
C GLY A 184 9.14 -11.18 3.21
N ILE A 185 8.19 -10.74 4.02
CA ILE A 185 7.96 -11.21 5.39
C ILE A 185 6.62 -11.91 5.43
N THR A 186 6.62 -13.17 5.88
CA THR A 186 5.42 -13.98 6.03
C THR A 186 4.98 -13.99 7.49
N ILE A 187 3.71 -13.67 7.74
CA ILE A 187 3.07 -13.73 9.05
C ILE A 187 1.92 -14.75 8.95
N ASN A 188 1.92 -15.78 9.81
CA ASN A 188 0.88 -16.81 9.86
C ASN A 188 0.60 -17.48 8.49
N GLY A 189 1.64 -17.70 7.69
CA GLY A 189 1.51 -18.35 6.36
C GLY A 189 1.08 -17.42 5.23
N ARG A 190 0.90 -16.12 5.49
CA ARG A 190 0.56 -15.10 4.49
C ARG A 190 1.70 -14.09 4.34
N LEU A 191 2.04 -13.72 3.11
CA LEU A 191 2.95 -12.62 2.83
C LEU A 191 2.32 -11.30 3.29
N ALA A 192 2.97 -10.61 4.22
CA ALA A 192 2.49 -9.38 4.84
C ALA A 192 3.34 -8.15 4.48
N VAL A 193 4.62 -8.35 4.15
CA VAL A 193 5.49 -7.32 3.57
C VAL A 193 6.08 -7.86 2.30
N LEU A 194 5.91 -7.14 1.19
CA LEU A 194 6.60 -7.38 -0.08
C LEU A 194 7.65 -6.28 -0.24
N TYR A 195 8.90 -6.67 -0.42
CA TYR A 195 10.02 -5.76 -0.65
C TYR A 195 10.58 -5.98 -2.06
N SER A 196 10.70 -4.88 -2.79
CA SER A 196 11.25 -4.80 -4.13
C SER A 196 12.47 -3.90 -4.15
N ASN A 197 13.52 -4.38 -4.79
CA ASN A 197 14.71 -3.62 -5.20
C ASN A 197 14.75 -3.47 -6.73
N LYS A 198 13.59 -3.51 -7.38
CA LYS A 198 13.46 -3.48 -8.84
C LYS A 198 12.97 -2.13 -9.38
N ASP A 199 12.64 -1.20 -8.48
CA ASP A 199 12.16 0.14 -8.82
C ASP A 199 10.89 0.11 -9.71
N TYR A 200 9.88 -0.64 -9.25
CA TYR A 200 8.59 -0.68 -9.92
C TYR A 200 7.87 0.67 -9.87
N GLY A 201 8.10 1.45 -8.82
CA GLY A 201 7.61 2.80 -8.63
C GLY A 201 7.96 3.69 -9.81
N CYS A 202 9.25 3.81 -10.14
CA CYS A 202 9.69 4.61 -11.29
C CYS A 202 9.21 4.02 -12.62
N GLU A 203 9.26 2.68 -12.78
CA GLU A 203 8.78 1.99 -13.99
C GLU A 203 7.30 2.30 -14.28
N TRP A 204 6.50 2.50 -13.24
CA TRP A 204 5.08 2.83 -13.34
C TRP A 204 4.78 4.34 -13.24
N ASP A 205 5.80 5.20 -13.04
CA ASP A 205 5.66 6.67 -12.93
C ASP A 205 5.82 7.38 -14.27
N TYR A 206 4.80 7.28 -15.13
CA TYR A 206 4.76 7.96 -16.43
C TYR A 206 3.47 8.76 -16.63
N ASP A 207 3.49 9.69 -17.58
CA ASP A 207 2.27 10.36 -18.05
C ASP A 207 1.32 9.30 -18.63
N TRP A 208 0.09 9.24 -18.13
CA TRP A 208 -0.92 8.25 -18.53
C TRP A 208 -1.11 8.13 -20.05
N ARG A 209 -0.86 9.21 -20.81
CA ARG A 209 -0.95 9.21 -22.28
C ARG A 209 0.09 8.31 -22.93
N ASN A 210 1.21 8.06 -22.26
CA ASN A 210 2.30 7.23 -22.77
C ASN A 210 1.98 5.73 -22.67
N LYS A 211 1.02 5.34 -21.82
CA LYS A 211 0.58 3.95 -21.66
C LYS A 211 0.19 3.30 -22.99
N ARG A 212 -0.39 4.07 -23.92
CA ARG A 212 -0.79 3.62 -25.28
C ARG A 212 0.36 3.15 -26.16
N PHE A 213 1.60 3.51 -25.83
CA PHE A 213 2.78 3.12 -26.58
C PHE A 213 3.42 1.83 -26.06
N LEU A 214 2.98 1.34 -24.89
CA LEU A 214 3.45 0.08 -24.34
C LEU A 214 2.76 -1.08 -25.08
N ALA A 215 3.56 -2.00 -25.61
CA ALA A 215 3.04 -3.22 -26.23
C ALA A 215 2.34 -4.11 -25.20
N GLU A 216 2.90 -4.16 -23.99
CA GLU A 216 2.31 -4.80 -22.83
C GLU A 216 2.20 -3.81 -21.68
N ASP A 217 1.07 -3.80 -21.00
CA ASP A 217 0.87 -2.96 -19.82
C ASP A 217 1.82 -3.40 -18.69
N ASN A 218 2.82 -2.55 -18.40
CA ASN A 218 3.85 -2.81 -17.39
C ASN A 218 3.30 -2.79 -15.95
N THR A 219 2.08 -2.29 -15.73
CA THR A 219 1.42 -2.28 -14.41
C THR A 219 0.61 -3.54 -14.09
N LYS A 220 0.58 -4.54 -14.98
CA LYS A 220 -0.10 -5.84 -14.71
C LYS A 220 0.39 -6.49 -13.41
N PHE A 221 1.68 -6.36 -13.09
CA PHE A 221 2.22 -6.92 -11.85
C PHE A 221 1.68 -6.20 -10.60
N ALA A 222 1.39 -4.90 -10.68
CA ALA A 222 0.72 -4.17 -9.61
C ALA A 222 -0.68 -4.73 -9.33
N VAL A 223 -1.41 -5.14 -10.38
CA VAL A 223 -2.71 -5.83 -10.22
C VAL A 223 -2.54 -7.13 -9.44
N ASN A 224 -1.52 -7.94 -9.73
CA ASN A 224 -1.23 -9.14 -8.95
C ASN A 224 -0.93 -8.83 -7.48
N ILE A 225 -0.11 -7.82 -7.21
CA ILE A 225 0.23 -7.40 -5.84
C ILE A 225 -1.03 -7.01 -5.06
N VAL A 226 -1.89 -6.18 -5.64
CA VAL A 226 -3.12 -5.71 -5.00
C VAL A 226 -4.12 -6.85 -4.82
N MET A 227 -4.32 -7.68 -5.85
CA MET A 227 -5.24 -8.82 -5.76
C MET A 227 -4.78 -9.85 -4.73
N TYR A 228 -3.46 -10.10 -4.64
CA TYR A 228 -2.89 -10.93 -3.56
C TYR A 228 -3.17 -10.32 -2.19
N ALA A 229 -2.90 -9.02 -2.02
CA ALA A 229 -3.10 -8.32 -0.75
C ALA A 229 -4.54 -8.41 -0.25
N LEU A 230 -5.53 -8.35 -1.15
CA LEU A 230 -6.96 -8.38 -0.83
C LEU A 230 -7.55 -9.79 -0.67
N SER A 231 -6.92 -10.81 -1.23
CA SER A 231 -7.44 -12.19 -1.24
C SER A 231 -6.82 -13.12 -0.20
N ALA A 232 -5.67 -12.72 0.35
CA ALA A 232 -4.91 -13.52 1.29
C ALA A 232 -5.35 -13.33 2.75
#